data_AF-A0A392U3H5-F1
#
_entry.id   AF-A0A392U3H5-F1
#
_cell.length_a   1.000
_cell.length_b   1.000
_cell.length_c   1.000
_cell.angle_alpha   90.00
_cell.angle_beta   90.00
_cell.angle_gamma   90.00
#
_symmetry.space_group_name_H-M   'P 1'
#
loop_
_entity.id
_entity.type
_entity.pdbx_description
1 polymer ?
#
loop_
_entity_poly.entity_id
_entity_poly.type
_entity_poly.pdbx_seq_one_letter_code
_entity_poly.pdbx_strand_id
1 'polypeptide(L)' 'MGDRGTGKSTTVRSLVDLLPEIKVVFGDPYNSDPEDPEVMGIEVRDRVIKGEQLSIVLTKINMVDLPLGATED' A
#
# COMPACT_ATOMS: atom_id res chain seq x y z
N MET A 1 -18.82 16.31 -8.55
CA MET A 1 -17.55 16.97 -8.19
C MET A 1 -17.76 17.71 -6.88
N GLY A 2 -17.06 17.34 -5.81
CA GLY A 2 -17.29 17.96 -4.50
C GLY A 2 -16.54 19.29 -4.37
N ASP A 3 -17.18 20.29 -3.75
CA ASP A 3 -16.60 21.63 -3.56
C ASP A 3 -15.23 21.59 -2.87
N ARG A 4 -14.32 22.46 -3.35
CA ARG A 4 -13.02 22.71 -2.72
C ARG A 4 -13.25 23.18 -1.27
N GLY A 5 -12.41 22.72 -0.34
CA GLY A 5 -12.47 23.18 1.06
C GLY A 5 -13.44 22.43 1.98
N THR A 6 -14.01 21.31 1.56
CA THR A 6 -14.95 20.49 2.37
C THR A 6 -14.27 19.46 3.30
N GLY A 7 -12.96 19.58 3.54
CA GLY A 7 -12.22 18.74 4.50
C GLY A 7 -12.01 17.27 4.10
N LYS A 8 -12.49 16.81 2.94
CA LYS A 8 -12.42 15.40 2.50
C LYS A 8 -11.02 14.78 2.63
N SER A 9 -10.00 15.44 2.08
CA SER A 9 -8.62 14.94 2.17
C SER A 9 -8.06 14.98 3.59
N THR A 10 -8.51 15.92 4.42
CA THR A 10 -8.13 15.99 5.84
C THR A 10 -8.69 14.79 6.60
N THR A 11 -9.95 14.43 6.37
CA THR A 11 -10.60 13.26 6.99
C THR A 11 -9.93 11.94 6.58
N VAL A 12 -9.57 11.78 5.30
CA VAL A 12 -8.86 10.57 4.83
C VAL A 12 -7.48 10.48 5.47
N ARG A 13 -6.71 11.58 5.52
CA ARG A 13 -5.40 11.61 6.18
C ARG A 13 -5.49 11.26 7.67
N SER A 14 -6.46 11.81 8.38
CA SER A 14 -6.64 11.50 9.81
C SER A 14 -7.03 10.05 10.06
N LEU A 15 -7.73 9.40 9.10
CA LEU A 15 -8.11 8.00 9.24
C LEU A 15 -6.89 7.08 9.14
N VAL A 16 -5.93 7.38 8.26
CA VAL A 16 -4.72 6.57 8.06
C VAL A 16 -3.93 6.37 9.36
N ASP A 17 -3.88 7.40 10.21
CA ASP A 17 -3.21 7.31 11.52
C ASP A 17 -3.91 6.39 12.53
N LEU A 18 -5.18 6.05 12.29
CA LEU A 18 -5.99 5.16 13.14
C LEU A 18 -6.02 3.72 12.62
N LEU A 19 -5.56 3.47 11.40
CA LEU A 19 -5.57 2.14 10.81
C LEU A 19 -4.45 1.27 11.42
N PRO A 20 -4.67 -0.05 11.55
CA PRO A 20 -3.63 -0.96 11.99
C PRO A 20 -2.46 -0.99 11.00
N GLU A 21 -1.28 -1.32 11.51
CA GLU A 21 -0.14 -1.64 10.66
C GLU A 21 -0.40 -2.92 9.87
N ILE A 22 0.18 -2.99 8.68
CA ILE A 22 0.10 -4.13 7.77
C ILE A 22 1.45 -4.85 7.70
N LYS A 23 1.43 -6.18 7.50
CA LYS A 23 2.63 -6.97 7.23
C LYS A 23 3.00 -6.84 5.75
N VAL A 24 4.26 -6.57 5.47
CA VAL A 24 4.76 -6.47 4.10
C VAL A 24 6.14 -7.11 3.97
N VAL A 25 6.51 -7.49 2.75
CA VAL A 25 7.87 -7.94 2.45
C VAL A 25 8.84 -6.75 2.50
N PHE A 26 9.88 -6.87 3.32
CA PHE A 26 10.90 -5.84 3.47
C PHE A 26 11.61 -5.54 2.14
N GLY A 27 11.68 -4.25 1.81
CA GLY A 27 12.34 -3.77 0.60
C GLY A 27 11.49 -3.87 -0.66
N ASP A 28 10.26 -4.39 -0.58
CA ASP A 28 9.34 -4.38 -1.72
C ASP A 28 8.60 -3.02 -1.82
N PRO A 29 8.77 -2.26 -2.92
CA PRO A 29 8.09 -0.99 -3.09
C PRO A 29 6.56 -1.12 -3.22
N TYR A 30 6.04 -2.32 -3.50
CA TYR A 30 4.61 -2.56 -3.69
C TYR A 30 3.92 -3.12 -2.45
N ASN A 31 4.62 -3.25 -1.32
CA ASN A 31 4.04 -3.76 -0.07
C ASN A 31 3.35 -5.13 -0.22
N SER A 32 3.94 -6.06 -0.99
CA SER A 32 3.40 -7.42 -1.18
C SER A 32 3.09 -8.07 0.16
N ASP A 33 1.93 -8.71 0.24
CA ASP A 33 1.55 -9.54 1.37
C ASP A 33 2.45 -10.79 1.39
N PRO A 34 3.15 -11.10 2.49
CA PRO A 34 3.97 -12.31 2.59
C PRO A 34 3.16 -13.61 2.63
N GLU A 35 1.85 -13.54 2.90
CA GLU A 35 0.95 -14.68 3.10
C GLU A 35 -0.08 -14.85 1.95
N ASP A 36 -0.24 -13.87 1.07
CA ASP A 36 -1.19 -13.91 -0.06
C ASP A 36 -0.49 -13.80 -1.44
N PRO A 37 -0.32 -14.93 -2.17
CA PRO A 37 0.30 -14.95 -3.49
C PRO A 37 -0.43 -14.18 -4.60
N GLU A 38 -1.73 -13.86 -4.45
CA GLU A 38 -2.48 -13.11 -5.47
C GLU A 38 -2.09 -11.63 -5.51
N VAL A 39 -1.57 -11.12 -4.39
CA VAL A 39 -1.15 -9.72 -4.24
C VAL A 39 0.37 -9.56 -4.12
N MET A 40 1.13 -10.63 -4.39
CA MET A 40 2.59 -10.57 -4.50
C MET A 40 3.03 -10.03 -5.85
N GLY A 41 3.99 -9.11 -5.83
CA GLY A 41 4.77 -8.78 -7.01
C GLY A 41 5.56 -10.00 -7.53
N ILE A 42 5.91 -9.97 -8.83
CA ILE A 42 6.64 -11.06 -9.50
C ILE A 42 7.92 -11.43 -8.75
N GLU A 43 8.70 -10.43 -8.33
CA GLU A 43 9.97 -10.65 -7.62
C GLU A 43 9.78 -11.36 -6.28
N VAL A 44 8.78 -10.96 -5.50
CA VAL A 44 8.46 -11.59 -4.21
C VAL A 44 8.01 -13.03 -4.44
N ARG A 45 7.12 -13.24 -5.41
CA ARG A 45 6.61 -14.58 -5.75
C ARG A 45 7.72 -15.52 -6.20
N ASP A 46 8.66 -15.06 -7.00
CA ASP A 46 9.81 -15.86 -7.44
C ASP A 46 10.69 -16.29 -6.25
N ARG A 47 10.90 -15.42 -5.27
CA ARG A 47 11.63 -15.73 -4.04
C ARG A 47 10.91 -16.78 -3.20
N VAL A 48 9.58 -16.69 -3.09
CA VAL A 48 8.76 -17.72 -2.43
C VAL A 48 8.88 -19.07 -3.12
N ILE A 49 8.80 -19.11 -4.47
CA ILE A 49 8.93 -20.35 -5.25
C ILE A 49 10.32 -20.98 -5.07
N LYS A 50 11.36 -20.16 -4.95
CA LYS A 50 12.74 -20.61 -4.65
C LYS A 50 12.93 -21.08 -3.20
N GLY A 51 11.93 -20.91 -2.33
CA GLY A 51 12.02 -21.24 -0.91
C GLY A 51 12.91 -20.27 -0.12
N GLU A 52 13.10 -19.05 -0.61
CA GLU A 52 13.85 -18.03 0.11
C GLU A 52 13.06 -17.55 1.34
N GLN A 53 13.78 -17.20 2.41
CA GLN A 53 13.17 -16.59 3.58
C GLN A 53 12.86 -15.11 3.29
N LEU A 54 11.59 -14.76 3.32
CA LEU A 54 11.16 -13.36 3.20
C LEU A 54 11.34 -12.66 4.55
N SER A 55 12.02 -11.52 4.54
CA SER A 55 12.03 -10.61 5.70
C SER A 55 10.72 -9.85 5.72
N ILE A 56 9.98 -9.93 6.83
CA ILE A 56 8.66 -9.29 6.99
C ILE A 56 8.79 -8.12 7.95
N VAL A 57 8.17 -7.00 7.63
CA VAL A 57 8.08 -5.83 8.50
C VAL A 57 6.64 -5.37 8.64
N LEU A 58 6.34 -4.69 9.74
CA LEU A 58 5.09 -3.96 9.92
C LEU A 58 5.28 -2.52 9.44
N THR A 59 4.33 -2.04 8.64
CA THR A 59 4.31 -0.65 8.17
C THR A 59 2.91 -0.06 8.28
N LYS A 60 2.84 1.25 8.44
CA LYS A 60 1.57 1.98 8.27
C LYS A 60 1.12 1.91 6.81
N ILE A 61 -0.20 2.03 6.62
CA ILE A 61 -0.78 2.16 5.28
C ILE A 61 -0.30 3.47 4.65
N ASN A 62 0.25 3.37 3.45
CA ASN A 62 0.70 4.53 2.67
C ASN A 62 -0.49 5.22 2.00
N MET A 63 -0.71 6.50 2.29
CA MET A 63 -1.67 7.33 1.57
C MET A 63 -1.01 7.96 0.34
N VAL A 64 -1.57 7.70 -0.84
CA VAL A 64 -1.11 8.29 -2.10
C VAL A 64 -2.09 9.38 -2.53
N ASP A 65 -1.60 10.61 -2.66
CA ASP A 65 -2.37 11.72 -3.23
C ASP A 65 -2.25 11.67 -4.77
N LEU A 66 -3.37 11.37 -5.46
CA LEU A 66 -3.43 11.44 -6.93
C LEU A 66 -3.63 12.89 -7.39
N PRO A 67 -2.85 13.39 -8.36
CA PRO A 67 -3.03 14.74 -8.86
C PRO A 67 -4.37 14.91 -9.57
N LEU A 68 -4.97 16.09 -9.40
CA LEU A 68 -6.19 16.49 -10.10
C LEU A 68 -5.88 16.56 -11.61
N GLY A 69 -6.41 15.59 -12.37
CA GLY A 69 -6.10 15.41 -13.80
C GLY A 69 -5.46 14.06 -14.15
N ALA A 70 -5.24 13.17 -13.16
CA ALA A 70 -4.74 11.81 -13.39
C ALA A 70 -5.80 10.81 -13.90
N THR A 71 -7.01 11.28 -14.22
CA THR A 71 -8.02 10.49 -14.93
C THR A 71 -7.86 10.76 -16.43
N GLU A 72 -7.79 9.70 -17.23
CA GLU A 72 -7.91 9.79 -18.70
C GLU A 72 -9.18 10.58 -19.07
N ASP A 73 -9.04 11.47 -20.04
CA ASP A 73 -10.11 11.77 -21.00
C ASP A 73 -10.23 10.60 -21.98
#